data_AF-A0AAD8MNG5-F1
#
_entry.id   AF-A0AAD8MNG5-F1
#
_cell.length_a   1.000
_cell.length_b   1.000
_cell.length_c   1.000
_cell.angle_alpha   90.00
_cell.angle_beta   90.00
_cell.angle_gamma   90.00
#
_symmetry.space_group_name_H-M   'P 1'
#
loop_
_entity.id
_entity.type
_entity.pdbx_description
1 polymer ?
#
loop_
_entity_poly.entity_id
_entity_poly.type
_entity_poly.pdbx_seq_one_letter_code
_entity_poly.pdbx_strand_id
1 'polypeptide(L)'
;MRYISVFHLYMLLPTDTRSIDRYITFPFIFAADFRRSFRLPLLIALGQYLFFLPSIVAFLLRALTSVLSGFLEMKIATYANARTTLEARKGVDKAFVTAFRSGAAMGFLLAGNDLLVHYNSFNVFKLSYGDVWEGLYKSITGYVLGGSSVALFGRVGGEIYTKAADVEVEQNIPEESSKPSCDCR
;
A
#
# COMPACT_ATOMS: atom_id res chain seq x y z
N MET A 1 -7.13 15.30 18.71
CA MET A 1 -8.56 15.20 18.29
C MET A 1 -8.92 15.93 17.00
N ARG A 2 -7.97 16.45 16.19
CA ARG A 2 -8.27 17.01 14.84
C ARG A 2 -7.95 16.08 13.66
N TYR A 3 -7.22 14.99 13.88
CA TYR A 3 -6.86 14.01 12.84
C TYR A 3 -8.05 13.17 12.37
N ILE A 4 -8.97 12.85 13.27
CA ILE A 4 -10.24 12.18 12.94
C ILE A 4 -11.06 13.03 11.97
N SER A 5 -11.10 14.36 12.15
CA SER A 5 -11.98 15.22 11.34
C SER A 5 -11.56 15.37 9.87
N VAL A 6 -10.27 15.28 9.53
CA VAL A 6 -9.83 15.35 8.12
C VAL A 6 -10.05 14.01 7.43
N PHE A 7 -9.73 12.91 8.11
CA PHE A 7 -9.99 11.55 7.60
C PHE A 7 -11.49 11.29 7.39
N HIS A 8 -12.32 11.77 8.32
CA HIS A 8 -13.79 11.63 8.27
C HIS A 8 -14.44 12.53 7.20
N LEU A 9 -13.79 13.63 6.79
CA LEU A 9 -14.31 14.53 5.75
C LEU A 9 -14.00 14.03 4.33
N TYR A 10 -12.91 13.29 4.13
CA TYR A 10 -12.59 12.66 2.83
C TYR A 10 -13.35 11.35 2.58
N MET A 11 -13.86 10.70 3.64
CA MET A 11 -14.71 9.51 3.54
C MET A 11 -16.14 9.82 3.04
N LEU A 12 -16.53 11.10 3.01
CA LEU A 12 -17.86 11.56 2.57
C LEU A 12 -17.92 12.01 1.10
N LEU A 13 -16.83 11.85 0.32
CA LEU A 13 -16.91 12.13 -1.11
C LEU A 13 -17.56 10.95 -1.85
N PRO A 14 -18.53 11.20 -2.75
CA PRO A 14 -19.36 10.16 -3.34
C PRO A 14 -18.54 9.04 -3.99
N THR A 15 -18.99 7.83 -3.70
CA THR A 15 -18.46 6.54 -4.10
C THR A 15 -18.78 6.25 -5.56
N ASP A 16 -18.05 6.87 -6.49
CA ASP A 16 -17.96 6.33 -7.84
C ASP A 16 -16.94 5.17 -7.84
N THR A 17 -17.48 3.95 -8.00
CA THR A 17 -16.80 2.65 -7.94
C THR A 17 -15.93 2.34 -9.16
N ARG A 18 -15.85 3.25 -10.14
CA ARG A 18 -15.11 3.00 -11.40
C ARG A 18 -13.69 3.52 -11.47
N SER A 19 -13.22 4.36 -10.56
CA SER A 19 -11.92 5.00 -10.76
C SER A 19 -10.81 4.46 -9.86
N ILE A 20 -9.94 3.68 -10.49
CA ILE A 20 -8.60 3.28 -10.04
C ILE A 20 -7.71 4.52 -9.77
N ASP A 21 -8.13 5.73 -10.18
CA ASP A 21 -7.40 6.98 -9.99
C ASP A 21 -7.26 7.38 -8.50
N ARG A 22 -8.05 6.82 -7.59
CA ARG A 22 -7.91 7.09 -6.14
C ARG A 22 -6.59 6.58 -5.55
N TYR A 23 -5.92 5.62 -6.20
CA TYR A 23 -4.57 5.17 -5.85
C TYR A 23 -3.47 6.17 -6.24
N ILE A 24 -3.71 7.01 -7.26
CA ILE A 24 -2.79 8.08 -7.68
C ILE A 24 -2.83 9.27 -6.71
N THR A 25 -3.94 9.48 -5.98
CA THR A 25 -4.06 10.55 -4.96
C THR A 25 -3.43 10.16 -3.61
N PHE A 26 -3.27 8.86 -3.34
CA PHE A 26 -2.64 8.32 -2.12
C PHE A 26 -1.22 8.88 -1.83
N PRO A 27 -0.29 9.01 -2.80
CA PRO A 27 1.01 9.63 -2.57
C PRO A 27 0.92 11.14 -2.21
N PHE A 28 -0.09 11.86 -2.71
CA PHE A 28 -0.29 13.29 -2.38
C PHE A 28 -0.83 13.49 -0.96
N ILE A 29 -1.74 12.62 -0.51
CA ILE A 29 -2.29 12.63 0.86
C ILE A 29 -1.20 12.21 1.88
N PHE A 30 -0.41 11.19 1.55
CA PHE A 30 0.74 10.77 2.37
C PHE A 30 1.78 11.89 2.52
N ALA A 31 2.09 12.61 1.44
CA ALA A 31 3.00 13.76 1.49
C ALA A 31 2.46 14.92 2.36
N ALA A 32 1.14 15.11 2.44
CA ALA A 32 0.50 16.15 3.24
C ALA A 32 0.45 15.81 4.73
N ASP A 33 0.10 14.57 5.10
CA ASP A 33 0.05 14.13 6.50
C ASP A 33 1.45 13.91 7.10
N PHE A 34 2.41 13.43 6.30
CA PHE A 34 3.79 13.25 6.72
C PHE A 34 4.48 14.58 7.03
N ARG A 35 4.26 15.61 6.20
CA ARG A 35 4.77 16.98 6.42
C ARG A 35 4.25 17.60 7.73
N ARG A 36 3.07 17.21 8.21
CA ARG A 36 2.44 17.77 9.41
C ARG A 36 2.79 17.00 10.69
N SER A 37 2.88 15.67 10.63
CA SER A 37 3.24 14.82 11.79
C SER A 37 4.73 14.83 12.14
N PHE A 38 5.64 14.92 11.15
CA PHE A 38 7.09 14.98 11.42
C PHE A 38 7.58 16.38 11.81
N ARG A 39 6.72 17.40 11.73
CA ARG A 39 7.05 18.79 12.08
C ARG A 39 7.20 19.02 13.59
N LEU A 40 6.57 18.19 14.44
CA LEU A 40 6.67 18.30 15.90
C LEU A 40 7.99 17.76 16.50
N PRO A 41 8.51 16.58 16.12
CA PRO A 41 9.83 16.14 16.57
C PRO A 41 10.98 16.99 15.97
N LEU A 42 10.75 17.60 14.80
CA LEU A 42 11.67 18.54 14.15
C LEU A 42 11.91 19.85 14.94
N LEU A 43 10.95 20.26 15.78
CA LEU A 43 11.07 21.48 16.59
C LEU A 43 11.94 21.25 17.86
N ILE A 44 12.06 20.01 18.33
CA ILE A 44 12.90 19.64 19.48
C ILE A 44 14.36 19.42 19.02
N ALA A 45 14.57 19.05 17.75
CA ALA A 45 15.89 18.78 17.16
C ALA A 45 16.52 19.99 16.46
N LEU A 46 16.29 21.21 16.97
CA LEU A 46 16.81 22.48 16.43
C LEU A 46 18.36 22.62 16.45
N GLY A 47 19.10 21.59 16.85
CA GLY A 47 20.58 21.56 16.90
C GLY A 47 21.31 20.75 15.82
N GLN A 48 20.65 19.85 15.06
CA GLN A 48 21.35 18.89 14.18
C GLN A 48 20.93 18.99 12.69
N TYR A 49 20.73 20.21 12.18
CA TYR A 49 20.04 20.46 10.91
C TYR A 49 20.79 20.02 9.63
N LEU A 50 22.07 19.62 9.69
CA LEU A 50 22.83 19.17 8.51
C LEU A 50 22.95 17.64 8.37
N PHE A 51 22.61 16.85 9.39
CA PHE A 51 22.93 15.42 9.43
C PHE A 51 21.77 14.49 9.00
N PHE A 52 20.55 15.02 8.84
CA PHE A 52 19.32 14.23 8.67
C PHE A 52 18.74 14.17 7.24
N LEU A 53 19.26 14.96 6.30
CA LEU A 53 18.84 14.97 4.89
C LEU A 53 18.79 13.56 4.24
N PRO A 54 19.82 12.71 4.37
CA PRO A 54 19.84 11.40 3.71
C PRO A 54 18.78 10.43 4.26
N SER A 55 18.45 10.50 5.55
CA SER A 55 17.39 9.67 6.15
C SER A 55 15.99 10.04 5.62
N ILE A 56 15.75 11.32 5.35
CA ILE A 56 14.48 11.79 4.77
C ILE A 56 14.35 11.34 3.32
N VAL A 57 15.45 11.40 2.55
CA VAL A 57 15.47 10.90 1.17
C VAL A 57 15.24 9.38 1.15
N ALA A 58 15.87 8.64 2.06
CA ALA A 58 15.67 7.19 2.19
C ALA A 58 14.23 6.83 2.55
N PHE A 59 13.62 7.58 3.46
CA PHE A 59 12.22 7.44 3.82
C PHE A 59 11.31 7.64 2.60
N LEU A 60 11.49 8.75 1.87
CA LEU A 60 10.64 9.10 0.73
C LEU A 60 10.78 8.11 -0.42
N LEU A 61 12.01 7.66 -0.68
CA LEU A 61 12.30 6.66 -1.71
C LEU A 61 11.57 5.35 -1.41
N ARG A 62 11.64 4.84 -0.17
CA ARG A 62 10.90 3.62 0.21
C ARG A 62 9.40 3.83 0.19
N ALA A 63 8.91 5.01 0.61
CA ALA A 63 7.48 5.30 0.61
C ALA A 63 6.91 5.26 -0.82
N LEU A 64 7.59 5.89 -1.79
CA LEU A 64 7.19 5.87 -3.20
C LEU A 64 7.19 4.46 -3.78
N THR A 65 8.26 3.68 -3.54
CA THR A 65 8.33 2.31 -4.06
C THR A 65 7.29 1.40 -3.41
N SER A 66 6.96 1.61 -2.13
CA SER A 66 5.92 0.84 -1.43
C SER A 66 4.53 1.08 -2.02
N VAL A 67 4.20 2.33 -2.39
CA VAL A 67 2.92 2.65 -3.05
C VAL A 67 2.84 1.99 -4.43
N LEU A 68 3.92 2.05 -5.21
CA LEU A 68 3.99 1.39 -6.51
C LEU A 68 3.83 -0.14 -6.40
N SER A 69 4.48 -0.75 -5.40
CA SER A 69 4.37 -2.18 -5.14
C SER A 69 2.93 -2.58 -4.79
N GLY A 70 2.27 -1.81 -3.91
CA GLY A 70 0.86 -2.06 -3.56
C GLY A 70 -0.10 -1.92 -4.74
N PHE A 71 0.19 -1.01 -5.68
CA PHE A 71 -0.61 -0.88 -6.91
C PHE A 71 -0.48 -2.11 -7.83
N LEU A 72 0.75 -2.59 -8.04
CA LEU A 72 1.00 -3.80 -8.83
C LEU A 72 0.32 -5.03 -8.19
N GLU A 73 0.43 -5.13 -6.88
CA GLU A 73 -0.19 -6.19 -6.09
C GLU A 73 -1.72 -6.22 -6.28
N MET A 74 -2.39 -5.07 -6.21
CA MET A 74 -3.84 -5.01 -6.42
C MET A 74 -4.25 -5.36 -7.86
N LYS A 75 -3.44 -4.99 -8.86
CA LYS A 75 -3.70 -5.35 -10.26
C LYS A 75 -3.62 -6.85 -10.50
N ILE A 76 -2.62 -7.52 -9.92
CA ILE A 76 -2.48 -8.97 -10.00
C ILE A 76 -3.65 -9.66 -9.28
N ALA A 77 -4.03 -9.16 -8.09
CA ALA A 77 -5.13 -9.71 -7.30
C ALA A 77 -6.48 -9.63 -8.04
N THR A 78 -6.81 -8.47 -8.61
CA THR A 78 -8.07 -8.28 -9.36
C THR A 78 -8.15 -9.15 -10.61
N TYR A 79 -7.03 -9.31 -11.33
CA TYR A 79 -6.96 -10.22 -12.48
C TYR A 79 -7.10 -11.69 -12.07
N ALA A 80 -6.43 -12.10 -10.98
CA ALA A 80 -6.52 -13.46 -10.44
C ALA A 80 -7.93 -13.82 -9.97
N ASN A 81 -8.64 -12.87 -9.35
CA ASN A 81 -10.01 -13.07 -8.89
C ASN A 81 -10.95 -13.33 -10.07
N ALA A 82 -10.87 -12.54 -11.15
CA ALA A 82 -11.68 -12.76 -12.35
C ALA A 82 -11.43 -14.14 -12.97
N ARG A 83 -10.16 -14.58 -13.04
CA ARG A 83 -9.79 -15.89 -13.57
C ARG A 83 -10.27 -17.04 -12.68
N THR A 84 -10.18 -16.89 -11.36
CA THR A 84 -10.66 -17.89 -10.39
C THR A 84 -12.16 -18.11 -10.54
N THR A 85 -12.95 -17.04 -10.72
CA THR A 85 -14.41 -17.14 -10.96
C THR A 85 -14.75 -17.87 -12.26
N LEU A 86 -13.96 -17.67 -13.33
CA LEU A 86 -14.16 -18.40 -14.58
C LEU A 86 -13.85 -19.89 -14.43
N GLU A 87 -12.82 -20.25 -13.67
CA GLU A 87 -12.45 -21.64 -13.41
C GLU A 87 -13.40 -22.32 -12.41
N ALA A 88 -14.07 -21.56 -11.53
CA ALA A 88 -15.09 -22.08 -10.61
C ALA A 88 -16.28 -22.71 -11.36
N ARG A 89 -16.58 -22.26 -12.58
CA ARG A 89 -17.61 -22.89 -13.44
C ARG A 89 -17.27 -24.33 -13.85
N LYS A 90 -15.98 -24.71 -13.79
CA LYS A 90 -15.49 -26.04 -14.20
C LYS A 90 -15.26 -26.99 -13.02
N GLY A 91 -15.58 -26.56 -11.80
CA GLY A 91 -15.41 -27.32 -10.57
C GLY A 91 -14.47 -26.64 -9.56
N VAL A 92 -14.68 -26.97 -8.28
CA VAL A 92 -13.98 -26.36 -7.14
C VAL A 92 -12.48 -26.64 -7.18
N ASP A 93 -12.07 -27.85 -7.57
CA ASP A 93 -10.65 -28.24 -7.64
C ASP A 93 -9.84 -27.34 -8.57
N LYS A 94 -10.42 -26.98 -9.74
CA LYS A 94 -9.74 -26.11 -10.72
C LYS A 94 -9.68 -24.66 -10.27
N ALA A 95 -10.73 -24.17 -9.59
CA ALA A 95 -10.72 -22.85 -8.98
C ALA A 95 -9.66 -22.74 -7.88
N PHE A 96 -9.58 -23.74 -7.00
CA PHE A 96 -8.62 -23.76 -5.90
C PHE A 96 -7.17 -23.75 -6.41
N VAL A 97 -6.85 -24.61 -7.39
CA VAL A 97 -5.50 -24.63 -7.99
C VAL A 97 -5.15 -23.30 -8.63
N THR A 98 -6.11 -22.65 -9.29
CA THR A 98 -5.89 -21.33 -9.92
C THR A 98 -5.64 -20.25 -8.87
N ALA A 99 -6.49 -20.18 -7.85
CA ALA A 99 -6.36 -19.22 -6.74
C ALA A 99 -5.04 -19.40 -5.97
N PHE A 100 -4.68 -20.64 -5.65
CA PHE A 100 -3.44 -20.97 -4.94
C PHE A 100 -2.19 -20.61 -5.76
N ARG A 101 -2.17 -20.96 -7.06
CA ARG A 101 -1.04 -20.62 -7.94
C ARG A 101 -0.90 -19.11 -8.13
N SER A 102 -2.01 -18.37 -8.24
CA SER A 102 -1.95 -16.91 -8.30
C SER A 102 -1.45 -16.30 -7.00
N GLY A 103 -1.88 -16.81 -5.84
CA GLY A 103 -1.40 -16.35 -4.54
C GLY A 103 0.10 -16.60 -4.34
N ALA A 104 0.57 -17.79 -4.72
CA ALA A 104 2.00 -18.11 -4.68
C ALA A 104 2.81 -17.18 -5.60
N ALA A 105 2.37 -16.97 -6.85
CA ALA A 105 3.05 -16.09 -7.80
C ALA A 105 3.12 -14.63 -7.30
N MET A 106 2.02 -14.12 -6.74
CA MET A 106 1.94 -12.79 -6.14
C MET A 106 2.94 -12.64 -4.96
N GLY A 107 3.00 -13.63 -4.08
CA GLY A 107 3.93 -13.64 -2.94
C GLY A 107 5.40 -13.66 -3.36
N PHE A 108 5.79 -14.51 -4.32
CA PHE A 108 7.18 -14.57 -4.81
C PHE A 108 7.59 -13.31 -5.56
N LEU A 109 6.70 -12.73 -6.39
CA LEU A 109 6.97 -11.47 -7.09
C LEU A 109 7.15 -10.32 -6.11
N LEU A 110 6.30 -10.24 -5.08
CA LEU A 110 6.38 -9.21 -4.06
C LEU A 110 7.66 -9.32 -3.23
N ALA A 111 7.95 -10.52 -2.70
CA ALA A 111 9.14 -10.76 -1.90
C ALA A 111 10.44 -10.53 -2.70
N GLY A 112 10.47 -10.97 -3.97
CA GLY A 112 11.60 -10.76 -4.86
C GLY A 112 11.83 -9.28 -5.20
N ASN A 113 10.76 -8.56 -5.52
CA ASN A 113 10.83 -7.13 -5.79
C ASN A 113 11.27 -6.33 -4.55
N ASP A 114 10.74 -6.66 -3.36
CA ASP A 114 11.10 -5.98 -2.12
C ASP A 114 12.59 -6.15 -1.80
N LEU A 115 13.09 -7.38 -1.91
CA LEU A 115 14.50 -7.71 -1.65
C LEU A 115 15.42 -7.03 -2.67
N LEU A 116 15.04 -7.01 -3.95
CA LEU A 116 15.81 -6.36 -5.02
C LEU A 116 15.91 -4.84 -4.80
N VAL A 117 14.79 -4.19 -4.51
CA VAL A 117 14.74 -2.74 -4.25
C VAL A 117 15.53 -2.41 -2.98
N HIS A 118 15.39 -3.22 -1.92
CA HIS A 118 16.13 -3.03 -0.68
C HIS A 118 17.64 -3.19 -0.90
N TYR A 119 18.06 -4.23 -1.60
CA TYR A 119 19.47 -4.48 -1.95
C TYR A 119 20.05 -3.35 -2.81
N ASN A 120 19.32 -2.88 -3.82
CA ASN A 120 19.77 -1.78 -4.66
C ASN A 120 19.92 -0.48 -3.85
N SER A 121 18.92 -0.18 -3.00
CA SER A 121 18.95 0.99 -2.12
C SER A 121 20.13 0.93 -1.14
N PHE A 122 20.39 -0.24 -0.55
CA PHE A 122 21.52 -0.47 0.34
C PHE A 122 22.87 -0.21 -0.35
N ASN A 123 23.05 -0.69 -1.57
CA ASN A 123 24.28 -0.43 -2.34
C ASN A 123 24.47 1.05 -2.66
N VAL A 124 23.41 1.76 -3.04
CA VAL A 124 23.46 3.21 -3.28
C VAL A 124 23.85 3.97 -2.01
N PHE A 125 23.27 3.63 -0.86
CA PHE A 125 23.67 4.25 0.41
C PHE A 125 25.10 3.91 0.80
N LYS A 126 25.56 2.67 0.57
CA LYS A 126 26.95 2.27 0.84
C LYS A 126 27.95 3.08 0.03
N LEU A 127 27.66 3.35 -1.25
CA LEU A 127 28.52 4.18 -2.10
C LEU A 127 28.59 5.64 -1.61
N SER A 128 27.50 6.19 -1.08
CA SER A 128 27.47 7.56 -0.58
C SER A 128 28.16 7.75 0.77
N TYR A 129 28.21 6.72 1.63
CA TYR A 129 28.71 6.82 3.01
C TYR A 129 30.10 6.21 3.25
N GLY A 130 30.61 5.37 2.33
CA GLY A 130 31.92 4.73 2.49
C GLY A 130 32.03 3.89 3.76
N ASP A 131 33.11 4.09 4.54
CA ASP A 131 33.40 3.34 5.79
C ASP A 131 32.68 3.91 7.02
N VAL A 132 31.84 4.94 6.87
CA VAL A 132 31.09 5.53 8.00
C VAL A 132 29.80 4.74 8.25
N TRP A 133 29.93 3.62 8.96
CA TRP A 133 28.83 2.70 9.28
C TRP A 133 27.68 3.37 10.05
N GLU A 134 27.97 4.33 10.93
CA GLU A 134 26.95 4.98 11.75
C GLU A 134 25.94 5.80 10.93
N GLY A 135 26.40 6.43 9.85
CA GLY A 135 25.54 7.19 8.92
C GLY A 135 24.68 6.27 8.05
N LEU A 136 25.21 5.12 7.66
CA LEU A 136 24.51 4.09 6.89
C LEU A 136 23.33 3.51 7.69
N TYR A 137 23.57 3.10 8.94
CA TYR A 137 22.50 2.54 9.79
C TYR A 137 21.38 3.54 10.07
N LYS A 138 21.71 4.83 10.26
CA LYS A 138 20.70 5.89 10.43
C LYS A 138 19.82 6.05 9.18
N SER A 139 20.42 6.00 7.99
CA SER A 139 19.67 6.08 6.72
C SER A 139 18.79 4.86 6.48
N ILE A 140 19.30 3.65 6.75
CA ILE A 140 18.53 2.40 6.62
C ILE A 140 17.37 2.38 7.61
N THR A 141 17.56 2.89 8.83
CA THR A 141 16.48 3.01 9.80
C THR A 141 15.36 3.92 9.26
N GLY A 142 15.71 5.05 8.63
CA GLY A 142 14.74 5.91 7.95
C GLY A 142 14.00 5.22 6.80
N TYR A 143 14.71 4.39 6.03
CA TYR A 143 14.13 3.57 4.96
C TYR A 143 13.09 2.58 5.47
N VAL A 144 13.40 1.82 6.54
CA VAL A 144 12.49 0.83 7.15
C VAL A 144 11.25 1.50 7.76
N LEU A 145 11.43 2.67 8.39
CA LEU A 145 10.32 3.49 8.89
C LEU A 145 9.39 3.95 7.75
N GLY A 146 9.97 4.30 6.59
CA GLY A 146 9.26 4.59 5.35
C GLY A 146 8.29 3.50 4.95
N GLY A 147 8.79 2.29 4.76
CA GLY A 147 7.97 1.14 4.34
C GLY A 147 6.90 0.79 5.36
N SER A 148 7.24 0.76 6.64
CA SER A 148 6.32 0.38 7.72
C SER A 148 5.14 1.35 7.84
N SER A 149 5.40 2.64 7.68
CA SER A 149 4.35 3.67 7.74
C SER A 149 3.35 3.52 6.59
N VAL A 150 3.81 3.39 5.34
CA VAL A 150 2.93 3.17 4.17
C VAL A 150 2.16 1.87 4.31
N ALA A 151 2.81 0.78 4.73
CA ALA A 151 2.17 -0.51 4.93
C ALA A 151 1.06 -0.46 5.98
N LEU A 152 1.27 0.26 7.09
CA LEU A 152 0.27 0.41 8.15
C LEU A 152 -0.96 1.16 7.64
N PHE A 153 -0.78 2.29 6.98
CA PHE A 153 -1.91 3.05 6.44
C PHE A 153 -2.63 2.33 5.31
N GLY A 154 -1.90 1.60 4.45
CA GLY A 154 -2.50 0.78 3.39
C GLY A 154 -3.38 -0.33 3.95
N ARG A 155 -2.92 -1.03 4.99
CA ARG A 155 -3.69 -2.10 5.65
C ARG A 155 -4.92 -1.55 6.39
N VAL A 156 -4.73 -0.57 7.29
CA VAL A 156 -5.83 0.00 8.07
C VAL A 156 -6.86 0.68 7.16
N GLY A 157 -6.40 1.43 6.15
CA GLY A 157 -7.29 2.06 5.18
C GLY A 157 -8.09 1.05 4.35
N GLY A 158 -7.43 -0.04 3.92
CA GLY A 158 -8.09 -1.14 3.20
C GLY A 158 -9.12 -1.88 4.04
N GLU A 159 -8.78 -2.21 5.30
CA GLU A 159 -9.69 -2.92 6.21
C GLU A 159 -10.96 -2.12 6.49
N ILE A 160 -10.84 -0.81 6.73
CA ILE A 160 -12.00 0.07 6.95
C ILE A 160 -12.86 0.14 5.68
N TYR A 161 -12.23 0.26 4.50
CA TYR A 161 -12.95 0.34 3.23
C TYR A 161 -13.76 -0.93 2.95
N THR A 162 -13.14 -2.11 3.10
CA THR A 162 -13.82 -3.38 2.89
C THR A 162 -14.91 -3.61 3.94
N LYS A 163 -14.66 -3.28 5.21
CA LYS A 163 -15.67 -3.43 6.27
C LYS A 163 -16.87 -2.52 6.09
N ALA A 164 -16.66 -1.27 5.66
CA ALA A 164 -17.77 -0.36 5.39
C ALA A 164 -18.62 -0.86 4.20
N ALA A 165 -17.97 -1.38 3.15
CA ALA A 165 -18.66 -1.94 1.99
C ALA A 165 -19.48 -3.20 2.34
N ASP A 166 -18.93 -4.08 3.19
CA ASP A 166 -19.60 -5.31 3.66
C ASP A 166 -20.92 -4.99 4.38
N VAL A 167 -20.87 -4.04 5.32
CA VAL A 167 -22.05 -3.60 6.09
C VAL A 167 -23.11 -2.92 5.21
N GLU A 168 -22.69 -2.20 4.16
CA GLU A 168 -23.63 -1.57 3.22
C GLU A 168 -24.35 -2.60 2.34
N VAL A 169 -23.68 -3.68 1.94
CA VAL A 169 -24.26 -4.77 1.15
C VAL A 169 -25.28 -5.57 1.97
N GLU A 170 -24.92 -5.96 3.20
CA GLU A 170 -25.78 -6.73 4.12
C GLU A 170 -27.08 -6.00 4.48
N GLN A 171 -27.05 -4.66 4.57
CA GLN A 171 -28.22 -3.86 4.90
C GLN A 171 -29.20 -3.67 3.73
N ASN A 172 -28.74 -3.82 2.48
CA ASN A 172 -29.53 -3.50 1.29
C ASN A 172 -30.05 -4.73 0.52
N ILE A 173 -29.52 -5.95 0.72
CA ILE A 173 -29.90 -7.15 -0.08
C ILE A 173 -29.64 -8.46 0.71
N PRO A 174 -30.53 -9.49 0.69
CA PRO A 174 -30.17 -10.82 1.16
C PRO A 174 -29.06 -11.43 0.27
N GLU A 175 -27.99 -11.95 0.89
CA GLU A 175 -26.69 -12.31 0.29
C GLU A 175 -26.67 -13.30 -0.91
N GLU A 176 -27.82 -13.68 -1.46
CA GLU A 176 -27.91 -14.61 -2.61
C GLU A 176 -28.37 -13.96 -3.93
N SER A 177 -28.67 -12.64 -3.96
CA SER A 177 -29.21 -12.00 -5.17
C SER A 177 -28.27 -11.06 -5.91
N SER A 178 -26.94 -11.16 -5.74
CA SER A 178 -26.01 -10.65 -6.76
C SER A 178 -25.89 -11.66 -7.91
N LYS A 179 -27.03 -12.05 -8.52
CA LYS A 179 -27.00 -12.63 -9.86
C LYS A 179 -26.39 -11.55 -10.76
N PRO A 180 -25.26 -11.78 -11.44
CA PRO A 180 -24.97 -10.92 -12.57
C PRO A 180 -26.16 -11.05 -13.51
N SER A 181 -26.74 -9.92 -13.91
CA SER A 181 -27.45 -9.84 -15.17
C SER A 181 -26.41 -10.08 -16.28
N CYS A 182 -26.00 -11.34 -16.42
CA CYS A 182 -25.43 -11.88 -17.63
C CYS A 182 -26.58 -12.60 -18.30
N ASP A 183 -27.44 -11.82 -18.95
CA ASP A 183 -28.09 -12.29 -20.17
C ASP A 183 -26.95 -12.56 -21.17
N CYS A 184 -26.53 -13.81 -21.27
CA CYS A 184 -25.73 -14.29 -22.38
C CYS A 184 -26.70 -14.51 -23.54
N ARG A 185 -26.96 -13.45 -24.29
CA ARG A 185 -27.45 -13.53 -25.66
C ARG A 185 -26.35 -13.12 -26.64
#